data_AF-A0A1Z7Z523-F1
#
_entry.id   AF-A0A1Z7Z523-F1
#
_cell.length_a   1.000
_cell.length_b   1.000
_cell.length_c   1.000
_cell.angle_alpha   90.00
_cell.angle_beta   90.00
_cell.angle_gamma   90.00
#
_symmetry.space_group_name_H-M   'P 1'
#
loop_
_entity.id
_entity.type
_entity.pdbx_description
1 polymer ?
#
loop_
_entity_poly.entity_id
_entity_poly.type
_entity_poly.pdbx_seq_one_letter_code
_entity_poly.pdbx_strand_id
1 'polypeptide(L)'
;MKTIRNLALLAMVSVYHMSQAFAQDELLNHVKFSSQAMSALYMQGLSEGNDKYLRDFNRFRNQSYLYLKTYYRNGGEDAEKLLQQWRSFNGKLKLEYSKEFGWEIDDKVRFEFRRYLSDVYHLVAKNIGSYNSFEQQMLLSTVQVEAVAARFFDVSSSFLGTYHLQQEDIDKLNPEKISDDFKKRMDRLAVGSDDDLFKKDLLSVKYKWQFVEDSLVGYSQNRAYFLVYATKKVIAKTLGRQPSQISSSQM
;
A
#
# COMPACT_ATOMS: atom_id res chain seq x y z
N MET A 1 27.33 20.90 -35.62
CA MET A 1 26.71 19.55 -35.70
C MET A 1 26.96 18.68 -34.46
N LYS A 2 28.20 18.51 -33.96
CA LYS A 2 28.47 17.70 -32.74
C LYS A 2 27.77 18.21 -31.47
N THR A 3 27.70 19.53 -31.28
CA THR A 3 27.02 20.17 -30.14
C THR A 3 25.50 19.96 -30.13
N ILE A 4 24.84 20.07 -31.28
CA ILE A 4 23.38 19.83 -31.41
C ILE A 4 23.06 18.34 -31.13
N ARG A 5 23.91 17.42 -31.59
CA ARG A 5 23.75 15.98 -31.33
C ARG A 5 23.92 15.64 -29.85
N ASN A 6 24.87 16.28 -29.16
CA ASN A 6 25.08 16.10 -27.72
C ASN A 6 23.93 16.71 -26.89
N LEU A 7 23.38 17.85 -27.29
CA LEU A 7 22.19 18.45 -26.66
C LEU A 7 20.94 17.58 -26.84
N ALA A 8 20.74 17.01 -28.04
CA ALA A 8 19.62 16.10 -28.30
C ALA A 8 19.72 14.80 -27.48
N LEU A 9 20.93 14.24 -27.33
CA LEU A 9 21.20 13.09 -26.47
C LEU A 9 20.93 13.38 -24.99
N LEU A 10 21.39 14.53 -24.49
CA LEU A 10 21.12 14.99 -23.11
C LEU A 10 19.61 15.17 -22.87
N ALA A 11 18.90 15.82 -23.80
CA ALA A 11 17.45 16.01 -23.69
C ALA A 11 16.70 14.67 -23.66
N MET A 12 17.08 13.72 -24.51
CA MET A 12 16.48 12.38 -24.50
C MET A 12 16.73 11.66 -23.17
N VAL A 13 17.98 11.63 -22.67
CA VAL A 13 18.32 10.97 -21.41
C VAL A 13 17.51 11.55 -20.24
N SER A 14 17.37 12.87 -20.16
CA SER A 14 16.58 13.53 -19.12
C SER A 14 15.09 13.15 -19.17
N VAL A 15 14.51 13.11 -20.37
CA VAL A 15 13.10 12.69 -20.56
C VAL A 15 12.89 11.25 -20.11
N TYR A 16 13.80 10.34 -20.46
CA TYR A 16 13.72 8.94 -20.01
C TYR A 16 13.80 8.79 -18.48
N HIS A 17 14.70 9.51 -17.81
CA HIS A 17 14.83 9.44 -16.35
C HIS A 17 13.60 10.00 -15.64
N MET A 18 13.01 11.09 -16.15
CA MET A 18 11.77 11.64 -15.61
C MET A 18 10.61 10.65 -15.73
N SER A 19 10.43 10.02 -16.90
CA SER A 19 9.37 9.03 -17.10
C SER A 19 9.48 7.84 -16.14
N GLN A 20 10.70 7.38 -15.84
CA GLN A 20 10.91 6.30 -14.88
C GLN A 20 10.58 6.72 -13.44
N ALA A 21 11.02 7.91 -13.00
CA ALA A 21 10.69 8.42 -11.67
C ALA A 21 9.17 8.56 -11.46
N PHE A 22 8.46 9.09 -12.46
CA PHE A 22 7.00 9.16 -12.41
C PHE A 22 6.36 7.77 -12.35
N ALA A 23 6.83 6.81 -13.16
CA ALA A 23 6.30 5.45 -13.09
C ALA A 23 6.47 4.82 -11.70
N GLN A 24 7.57 5.10 -11.00
CA GLN A 24 7.82 4.57 -9.65
C GLN A 24 6.82 5.09 -8.61
N ASP A 25 6.51 6.39 -8.64
CA ASP A 25 5.51 6.98 -7.75
C ASP A 25 4.08 6.47 -8.07
N GLU A 26 3.78 6.27 -9.34
CA GLU A 26 2.50 5.70 -9.78
C GLU A 26 2.34 4.25 -9.31
N LEU A 27 3.40 3.43 -9.36
CA LEU A 27 3.40 2.08 -8.82
C LEU A 27 3.14 2.10 -7.31
N LEU A 28 3.87 2.92 -6.54
CA LEU A 28 3.67 3.04 -5.10
C LEU A 28 2.23 3.45 -4.77
N ASN A 29 1.69 4.46 -5.45
CA ASN A 29 0.31 4.89 -5.23
C ASN A 29 -0.71 3.82 -5.62
N HIS A 30 -0.48 3.10 -6.71
CA HIS A 30 -1.33 1.99 -7.11
C HIS A 30 -1.38 0.90 -6.02
N VAL A 31 -0.23 0.48 -5.46
CA VAL A 31 -0.18 -0.49 -4.36
C VAL A 31 -0.88 0.07 -3.12
N LYS A 32 -0.59 1.32 -2.73
CA LYS A 32 -1.25 2.00 -1.60
C LYS A 32 -2.77 1.92 -1.71
N PHE A 33 -3.33 2.33 -2.85
CA PHE A 33 -4.77 2.38 -3.04
C PHE A 33 -5.41 1.00 -3.22
N SER A 34 -4.70 0.03 -3.81
CA SER A 34 -5.15 -1.37 -3.85
C SER A 34 -5.28 -1.97 -2.46
N SER A 35 -4.27 -1.77 -1.61
CA SER A 35 -4.28 -2.20 -0.21
C SER A 35 -5.37 -1.52 0.62
N GLN A 36 -5.58 -0.22 0.40
CA GLN A 36 -6.66 0.52 1.05
C GLN A 36 -8.04 0.03 0.62
N ALA A 37 -8.22 -0.28 -0.67
CA ALA A 37 -9.44 -0.87 -1.18
C ALA A 37 -9.69 -2.23 -0.54
N MET A 38 -8.68 -3.10 -0.48
CA MET A 38 -8.79 -4.41 0.17
C MET A 38 -9.19 -4.29 1.65
N SER A 39 -8.51 -3.44 2.42
CA SER A 39 -8.83 -3.22 3.83
C SER A 39 -10.26 -2.68 4.01
N ALA A 40 -10.70 -1.75 3.16
CA ALA A 40 -12.04 -1.18 3.24
C ALA A 40 -13.13 -2.20 2.86
N LEU A 41 -12.87 -3.06 1.87
CA LEU A 41 -13.77 -4.15 1.49
C LEU A 41 -14.01 -5.08 2.68
N TYR A 42 -12.96 -5.57 3.33
CA TYR A 42 -13.12 -6.44 4.50
C TYR A 42 -13.74 -5.72 5.70
N MET A 43 -13.39 -4.45 5.93
CA MET A 43 -14.04 -3.66 6.99
C MET A 43 -15.54 -3.48 6.77
N GLN A 44 -16.02 -3.42 5.52
CA GLN A 44 -17.45 -3.41 5.25
C GLN A 44 -18.11 -4.68 5.80
N GLY A 45 -17.56 -5.86 5.53
CA GLY A 45 -18.11 -7.13 6.03
C GLY A 45 -18.03 -7.24 7.55
N LEU A 46 -16.88 -6.88 8.13
CA LEU A 46 -16.63 -6.90 9.57
C LEU A 46 -17.45 -5.87 10.38
N SER A 47 -18.10 -4.93 9.70
CA SER A 47 -18.99 -3.94 10.30
C SER A 47 -20.43 -4.11 9.84
N GLU A 48 -20.81 -5.34 9.51
CA GLU A 48 -22.17 -5.74 9.14
C GLU A 48 -22.73 -4.94 7.95
N GLY A 49 -21.87 -4.57 7.01
CA GLY A 49 -22.28 -3.90 5.78
C GLY A 49 -22.24 -2.37 5.84
N ASN A 50 -21.56 -1.77 6.81
CA ASN A 50 -21.55 -0.30 6.98
C ASN A 50 -21.10 0.44 5.70
N ASP A 51 -22.00 1.28 5.17
CA ASP A 51 -21.84 2.04 3.92
C ASP A 51 -20.60 2.93 3.87
N LYS A 52 -20.09 3.37 5.02
CA LYS A 52 -18.86 4.17 5.06
C LYS A 52 -17.71 3.40 4.42
N TYR A 53 -17.58 2.12 4.73
CA TYR A 53 -16.48 1.30 4.19
C TYR A 53 -16.73 0.91 2.74
N LEU A 54 -17.99 0.75 2.31
CA LEU A 54 -18.33 0.61 0.90
C LEU A 54 -17.93 1.84 0.08
N ARG A 55 -18.18 3.05 0.59
CA ARG A 55 -17.73 4.30 -0.04
C ARG A 55 -16.21 4.41 -0.07
N ASP A 56 -15.54 4.09 1.03
CA ASP A 56 -14.07 4.07 1.10
C ASP A 56 -13.50 3.08 0.07
N PHE A 57 -14.03 1.85 0.00
CA PHE A 57 -13.65 0.82 -0.96
C PHE A 57 -13.79 1.31 -2.40
N ASN A 58 -14.97 1.82 -2.78
CA ASN A 58 -15.21 2.31 -4.14
C ASN A 58 -14.26 3.44 -4.53
N ARG A 59 -14.00 4.39 -3.61
CA ARG A 59 -13.05 5.48 -3.84
C ARG A 59 -11.64 4.94 -4.07
N PHE A 60 -11.13 4.09 -3.19
CA PHE A 60 -9.77 3.56 -3.28
C PHE A 60 -9.59 2.63 -4.47
N ARG A 61 -10.59 1.81 -4.80
CA ARG A 61 -10.61 0.98 -6.01
C ARG A 61 -10.48 1.82 -7.28
N ASN A 62 -11.24 2.92 -7.36
CA ASN A 62 -11.17 3.83 -8.50
C ASN A 62 -9.80 4.53 -8.59
N GLN A 63 -9.28 5.02 -7.46
CA GLN A 63 -7.95 5.64 -7.41
C GLN A 63 -6.86 4.65 -7.85
N SER A 64 -6.88 3.43 -7.30
CA SER A 64 -5.96 2.36 -7.68
C SER A 64 -5.95 2.12 -9.20
N TYR A 65 -7.13 2.06 -9.83
CA TYR A 65 -7.22 1.89 -11.28
C TYR A 65 -6.67 3.09 -12.07
N LEU A 66 -6.82 4.33 -11.56
CA LEU A 66 -6.24 5.51 -12.21
C LEU A 66 -4.71 5.43 -12.19
N TYR A 67 -4.10 5.16 -11.03
CA TYR A 67 -2.64 5.03 -10.90
C TYR A 67 -2.10 3.87 -11.74
N LEU A 68 -2.81 2.74 -11.82
CA LEU A 68 -2.40 1.62 -12.69
C LEU A 68 -2.39 2.00 -14.17
N LYS A 69 -3.40 2.75 -14.63
CA LYS A 69 -3.44 3.22 -16.03
C LYS A 69 -2.31 4.21 -16.32
N THR A 70 -1.99 5.10 -15.39
CA THR A 70 -0.89 6.04 -15.56
C THR A 70 0.46 5.31 -15.54
N TYR A 71 0.66 4.36 -14.63
CA TYR A 71 1.83 3.48 -14.60
C TYR A 71 2.04 2.77 -15.94
N TYR A 72 0.97 2.19 -16.51
CA TYR A 72 0.98 1.58 -17.84
C TYR A 72 1.37 2.57 -18.94
N ARG A 73 0.77 3.77 -18.96
CA ARG A 73 1.08 4.81 -19.95
C ARG A 73 2.53 5.29 -19.88
N ASN A 74 3.13 5.28 -18.70
CA ASN A 74 4.52 5.68 -18.47
C ASN A 74 5.51 4.53 -18.72
N GLY A 75 5.07 3.39 -19.27
CA GLY A 75 5.94 2.26 -19.61
C GLY A 75 6.43 1.48 -18.39
N GLY A 76 5.61 1.41 -17.33
CA GLY A 76 5.92 0.67 -16.12
C GLY A 76 6.23 -0.81 -16.38
N GLU A 77 7.20 -1.34 -15.63
CA GLU A 77 7.53 -2.77 -15.63
C GLU A 77 6.29 -3.61 -15.32
N ASP A 78 6.05 -4.68 -16.08
CA ASP A 78 4.89 -5.58 -15.94
C ASP A 78 3.51 -4.89 -15.97
N ALA A 79 3.42 -3.61 -16.34
CA ALA A 79 2.18 -2.85 -16.21
C ALA A 79 1.02 -3.42 -17.05
N GLU A 80 1.31 -4.01 -18.21
CA GLU A 80 0.31 -4.68 -19.03
C GLU A 80 -0.29 -5.89 -18.31
N LYS A 81 0.57 -6.76 -17.78
CA LYS A 81 0.17 -7.95 -17.01
C LYS A 81 -0.65 -7.55 -15.80
N LEU A 82 -0.21 -6.54 -15.04
CA LEU A 82 -0.94 -6.02 -13.89
C LEU A 82 -2.32 -5.48 -14.30
N LEU A 83 -2.41 -4.73 -15.40
CA LEU A 83 -3.68 -4.20 -15.90
C LEU A 83 -4.64 -5.31 -16.32
N GLN A 84 -4.14 -6.38 -16.96
CA GLN A 84 -4.93 -7.55 -17.33
C GLN A 84 -5.44 -8.30 -16.09
N GLN A 85 -4.57 -8.56 -15.11
CA GLN A 85 -4.95 -9.18 -13.84
C GLN A 85 -6.01 -8.34 -13.11
N TRP A 86 -5.78 -7.04 -12.92
CA TRP A 86 -6.75 -6.17 -12.26
C TRP A 86 -8.13 -6.24 -12.92
N ARG A 87 -8.19 -6.19 -14.26
CA ARG A 87 -9.45 -6.25 -15.00
C ARG A 87 -10.20 -7.58 -14.84
N SER A 88 -9.50 -8.70 -14.64
CA SER A 88 -10.14 -10.02 -14.57
C SER A 88 -11.00 -10.22 -13.30
N PHE A 89 -10.65 -9.53 -12.21
CA PHE A 89 -11.33 -9.68 -10.91
C PHE A 89 -12.01 -8.41 -10.40
N ASN A 90 -11.55 -7.20 -10.79
CA ASN A 90 -12.00 -5.94 -10.18
C ASN A 90 -13.53 -5.71 -10.24
N GLY A 91 -14.18 -6.12 -11.35
CA GLY A 91 -15.64 -6.01 -11.50
C GLY A 91 -16.44 -6.95 -10.59
N LYS A 92 -15.76 -7.96 -10.01
CA LYS A 92 -16.35 -8.98 -9.13
C LYS A 92 -16.07 -8.72 -7.65
N LEU A 93 -15.25 -7.71 -7.33
CA LEU A 93 -14.97 -7.30 -5.95
C LEU A 93 -16.21 -6.66 -5.32
N LYS A 94 -17.02 -7.49 -4.66
CA LYS A 94 -18.21 -7.09 -3.90
C LYS A 94 -18.40 -8.07 -2.75
N LEU A 95 -19.06 -7.59 -1.70
CA LEU A 95 -19.58 -8.46 -0.64
C LEU A 95 -21.01 -8.85 -0.97
N GLU A 96 -21.33 -10.11 -0.72
CA GLU A 96 -22.67 -10.66 -0.77
C GLU A 96 -23.05 -11.14 0.63
N TYR A 97 -24.28 -10.88 1.03
CA TYR A 97 -24.78 -11.33 2.33
C TYR A 97 -25.42 -12.70 2.20
N SER A 98 -24.98 -13.66 3.00
CA SER A 98 -25.61 -14.95 3.21
C SER A 98 -26.05 -15.09 4.68
N LYS A 99 -27.14 -15.81 4.93
CA LYS A 99 -27.61 -16.05 6.31
C LYS A 99 -26.66 -16.95 7.11
N GLU A 100 -25.93 -17.82 6.41
CA GLU A 100 -25.07 -18.83 7.02
C GLU A 100 -23.70 -18.26 7.41
N PHE A 101 -23.17 -17.34 6.61
CA PHE A 101 -21.80 -16.85 6.76
C PHE A 101 -21.68 -15.32 6.86
N GLY A 102 -22.78 -14.59 6.77
CA GLY A 102 -22.81 -13.13 6.84
C GLY A 102 -22.32 -12.48 5.54
N TRP A 103 -21.59 -11.37 5.65
CA TRP A 103 -21.05 -10.65 4.51
C TRP A 103 -19.76 -11.28 4.01
N GLU A 104 -19.79 -11.88 2.83
CA GLU A 104 -18.67 -12.62 2.26
C GLU A 104 -18.29 -12.13 0.86
N ILE A 105 -17.04 -12.38 0.49
CA ILE A 105 -16.55 -12.24 -0.87
C ILE A 105 -16.44 -13.63 -1.47
N ASP A 106 -16.72 -13.77 -2.77
CA ASP A 106 -16.43 -15.01 -3.49
C ASP A 106 -14.95 -15.42 -3.29
N ASP A 107 -14.72 -16.66 -2.87
CA ASP A 107 -13.39 -17.15 -2.50
C ASP A 107 -12.41 -17.09 -3.66
N LYS A 108 -12.85 -17.36 -4.88
CA LYS A 108 -11.98 -17.27 -6.06
C LYS A 108 -11.56 -15.82 -6.29
N VAL A 109 -12.48 -14.87 -6.20
CA VAL A 109 -12.19 -13.44 -6.31
C VAL A 109 -11.26 -12.97 -5.18
N ARG A 110 -11.45 -13.47 -3.96
CA ARG A 110 -10.55 -13.24 -2.82
C ARG A 110 -9.13 -13.69 -3.12
N PHE A 111 -8.96 -14.92 -3.60
CA PHE A 111 -7.63 -15.45 -3.96
C PHE A 111 -6.99 -14.66 -5.10
N GLU A 112 -7.76 -14.29 -6.12
CA GLU A 112 -7.28 -13.44 -7.22
C GLU A 112 -6.78 -12.09 -6.69
N PHE A 113 -7.51 -11.47 -5.77
CA PHE A 113 -7.12 -10.17 -5.20
C PHE A 113 -5.91 -10.27 -4.26
N ARG A 114 -5.84 -11.32 -3.42
CA ARG A 114 -4.67 -11.62 -2.58
C ARG A 114 -3.42 -11.76 -3.43
N ARG A 115 -3.46 -12.63 -4.43
CA ARG A 115 -2.33 -12.89 -5.32
C ARG A 115 -1.91 -11.63 -6.06
N TYR A 116 -2.87 -10.85 -6.55
CA TYR A 116 -2.61 -9.57 -7.17
C TYR A 116 -1.83 -8.62 -6.25
N LEU A 117 -2.28 -8.48 -4.99
CA LEU A 117 -1.59 -7.65 -4.01
C LEU A 117 -0.16 -8.13 -3.75
N SER A 118 0.05 -9.45 -3.63
CA SER A 118 1.39 -10.04 -3.47
C SER A 118 2.27 -9.74 -4.68
N ASP A 119 1.77 -9.96 -5.90
CA ASP A 119 2.50 -9.75 -7.15
C ASP A 119 2.92 -8.28 -7.32
N VAL A 120 1.99 -7.34 -7.09
CA VAL A 120 2.28 -5.92 -7.28
C VAL A 120 3.17 -5.35 -6.17
N TYR A 121 3.05 -5.85 -4.93
CA TYR A 121 3.98 -5.49 -3.87
C TYR A 121 5.39 -6.06 -4.13
N HIS A 122 5.50 -7.26 -4.69
CA HIS A 122 6.79 -7.83 -5.07
C HIS A 122 7.53 -6.93 -6.08
N LEU A 123 6.80 -6.32 -7.02
CA LEU A 123 7.37 -5.35 -7.95
C LEU A 123 7.90 -4.09 -7.24
N VAL A 124 7.19 -3.59 -6.23
CA VAL A 124 7.69 -2.51 -5.35
C VAL A 124 8.95 -2.95 -4.62
N ALA A 125 8.97 -4.16 -4.04
CA ALA A 125 10.11 -4.68 -3.31
C ALA A 125 11.35 -4.84 -4.20
N LYS A 126 11.18 -5.28 -5.45
CA LYS A 126 12.26 -5.36 -6.45
C LYS A 126 12.87 -3.99 -6.74
N ASN A 127 12.04 -2.94 -6.75
CA ASN A 127 12.42 -1.58 -7.08
C ASN A 127 12.81 -0.74 -5.84
N ILE A 128 12.95 -1.35 -4.66
CA ILE A 128 13.06 -0.60 -3.40
C ILE A 128 14.26 0.36 -3.33
N GLY A 129 15.36 0.01 -4.00
CA GLY A 129 16.57 0.85 -4.07
C GLY A 129 16.47 2.04 -5.02
N SER A 130 15.37 2.17 -5.78
CA SER A 130 15.10 3.31 -6.66
C SER A 130 14.33 4.43 -5.96
N TYR A 131 13.63 4.12 -4.86
CA TYR A 131 12.90 5.10 -4.06
C TYR A 131 13.88 5.81 -3.13
N ASN A 132 14.44 6.95 -3.53
CA ASN A 132 15.54 7.56 -2.77
C ASN A 132 15.21 8.94 -2.21
N SER A 133 14.20 9.61 -2.74
CA SER A 133 13.77 10.92 -2.20
C SER A 133 13.09 10.75 -0.84
N PHE A 134 13.09 11.82 -0.04
CA PHE A 134 12.39 11.85 1.24
C PHE A 134 10.89 11.50 1.07
N GLU A 135 10.24 12.11 0.08
CA GLU A 135 8.83 11.89 -0.25
C GLU A 135 8.55 10.46 -0.69
N GLN A 136 9.44 9.88 -1.50
CA GLN A 136 9.33 8.48 -1.91
C GLN A 136 9.49 7.52 -0.74
N GLN A 137 10.40 7.82 0.19
CA GLN A 137 10.57 7.05 1.42
C GLN A 137 9.34 7.11 2.33
N MET A 138 8.69 8.28 2.43
CA MET A 138 7.42 8.45 3.15
C MET A 138 6.27 7.71 2.47
N LEU A 139 6.18 7.79 1.14
CA LEU A 139 5.16 7.08 0.36
C LEU A 139 5.35 5.56 0.46
N LEU A 140 6.58 5.07 0.30
CA LEU A 140 6.93 3.66 0.49
C LEU A 140 6.55 3.18 1.90
N SER A 141 6.81 3.98 2.93
CA SER A 141 6.39 3.67 4.31
C SER A 141 4.88 3.48 4.43
N THR A 142 4.11 4.36 3.77
CA THR A 142 2.64 4.25 3.72
C THR A 142 2.21 3.00 2.98
N VAL A 143 2.86 2.67 1.85
CA VAL A 143 2.60 1.45 1.07
C VAL A 143 2.84 0.20 1.92
N GLN A 144 3.94 0.15 2.66
CA GLN A 144 4.30 -0.99 3.53
C GLN A 144 3.24 -1.22 4.62
N VAL A 145 2.82 -0.15 5.31
CA VAL A 145 1.77 -0.21 6.33
C VAL A 145 0.44 -0.68 5.75
N GLU A 146 0.03 -0.12 4.62
CA GLU A 146 -1.24 -0.46 3.98
C GLU A 146 -1.24 -1.90 3.44
N ALA A 147 -0.15 -2.35 2.81
CA ALA A 147 -0.03 -3.70 2.26
C ALA A 147 -0.08 -4.78 3.35
N VAL A 148 0.63 -4.59 4.45
CA VAL A 148 0.60 -5.51 5.59
C VAL A 148 -0.78 -5.50 6.27
N ALA A 149 -1.39 -4.33 6.45
CA ALA A 149 -2.74 -4.25 6.99
C ALA A 149 -3.77 -4.94 6.09
N ALA A 150 -3.67 -4.76 4.76
CA ALA A 150 -4.53 -5.43 3.80
C ALA A 150 -4.40 -6.95 3.88
N ARG A 151 -3.17 -7.47 3.96
CA ARG A 151 -2.91 -8.91 4.19
C ARG A 151 -3.51 -9.40 5.51
N PHE A 152 -3.39 -8.62 6.59
CA PHE A 152 -4.04 -8.94 7.85
C PHE A 152 -5.55 -9.07 7.69
N PHE A 153 -6.23 -8.07 7.10
CA PHE A 153 -7.68 -8.14 6.92
C PHE A 153 -8.08 -9.33 6.04
N ASP A 154 -7.36 -9.58 4.96
CA ASP A 154 -7.60 -10.70 4.08
C ASP A 154 -7.39 -12.07 4.75
N VAL A 155 -6.37 -12.23 5.59
CA VAL A 155 -6.13 -13.54 6.24
C VAL A 155 -7.07 -13.71 7.43
N SER A 156 -7.14 -12.71 8.31
CA SER A 156 -7.86 -12.83 9.58
C SER A 156 -9.37 -12.78 9.44
N SER A 157 -9.93 -12.27 8.33
CA SER A 157 -11.37 -12.36 8.03
C SER A 157 -11.76 -13.63 7.28
N SER A 158 -10.81 -14.51 6.93
CA SER A 158 -11.12 -15.80 6.30
C SER A 158 -11.51 -16.80 7.37
N PHE A 159 -12.51 -17.65 7.08
CA PHE A 159 -12.87 -18.78 7.94
C PHE A 159 -11.66 -19.69 8.21
N LEU A 160 -10.84 -19.91 7.19
CA LEU A 160 -9.67 -20.80 7.25
C LEU A 160 -8.36 -20.07 7.57
N GLY A 161 -8.40 -18.76 7.82
CA GLY A 161 -7.25 -17.99 8.28
C GLY A 161 -6.01 -18.13 7.38
N THR A 162 -4.88 -18.49 7.99
CA THR A 162 -3.60 -18.71 7.30
C THR A 162 -3.53 -19.99 6.47
N TYR A 163 -4.50 -20.91 6.59
CA TYR A 163 -4.47 -22.20 5.90
C TYR A 163 -4.44 -22.07 4.37
N HIS A 164 -5.04 -21.02 3.83
CA HIS A 164 -5.02 -20.73 2.39
C HIS A 164 -3.92 -19.76 1.96
N LEU A 165 -3.00 -19.42 2.85
CA LEU A 165 -1.90 -18.55 2.51
C LEU A 165 -0.80 -19.38 1.85
N GLN A 166 -0.64 -19.22 0.53
CA GLN A 166 0.39 -19.93 -0.21
C GLN A 166 1.76 -19.37 0.14
N GLN A 167 2.78 -20.23 0.20
CA GLN A 167 4.15 -19.79 0.51
C GLN A 167 4.64 -18.71 -0.48
N GLU A 168 4.28 -18.84 -1.76
CA GLU A 168 4.60 -17.83 -2.79
C GLU A 168 4.05 -16.43 -2.44
N ASP A 169 2.85 -16.35 -1.86
CA ASP A 169 2.25 -15.09 -1.39
C ASP A 169 2.95 -14.54 -0.15
N ILE A 170 3.49 -15.41 0.72
CA ILE A 170 4.25 -15.03 1.91
C ILE A 170 5.60 -14.45 1.50
N ASP A 171 6.30 -15.12 0.57
CA ASP A 171 7.64 -14.72 0.13
C ASP A 171 7.61 -13.36 -0.59
N LYS A 172 6.55 -13.10 -1.34
CA LYS A 172 6.35 -11.83 -2.06
C LYS A 172 5.96 -10.67 -1.16
N LEU A 173 5.17 -10.93 -0.11
CA LEU A 173 4.70 -9.93 0.85
C LEU A 173 4.85 -10.52 2.26
N ASN A 174 6.07 -10.43 2.79
CA ASN A 174 6.43 -10.94 4.12
C ASN A 174 6.20 -9.86 5.19
N PRO A 175 5.19 -9.99 6.07
CA PRO A 175 4.86 -8.96 7.05
C PRO A 175 5.98 -8.63 8.03
N GLU A 176 6.75 -9.63 8.46
CA GLU A 176 7.84 -9.48 9.43
C GLU A 176 8.96 -8.62 8.84
N LYS A 177 9.44 -9.00 7.64
CA LYS A 177 10.48 -8.24 6.93
C LYS A 177 10.03 -6.81 6.63
N ILE A 178 8.79 -6.65 6.17
CA ILE A 178 8.22 -5.33 5.83
C ILE A 178 8.13 -4.45 7.07
N SER A 179 7.69 -5.02 8.20
CA SER A 179 7.59 -4.32 9.48
C SER A 179 8.96 -3.83 9.95
N ASP A 180 9.97 -4.68 9.91
CA ASP A 180 11.33 -4.33 10.27
C ASP A 180 11.92 -3.23 9.38
N ASP A 181 11.73 -3.33 8.07
CA ASP A 181 12.18 -2.32 7.12
C ASP A 181 11.49 -0.97 7.36
N PHE A 182 10.19 -0.99 7.64
CA PHE A 182 9.42 0.21 7.99
C PHE A 182 9.97 0.88 9.26
N LYS A 183 10.15 0.12 10.35
CA LYS A 183 10.69 0.64 11.63
C LYS A 183 12.07 1.27 11.44
N LYS A 184 12.98 0.58 10.73
CA LYS A 184 14.32 1.12 10.40
C LYS A 184 14.26 2.37 9.53
N ARG A 185 13.28 2.47 8.62
CA ARG A 185 13.08 3.65 7.78
C ARG A 185 12.59 4.85 8.59
N MET A 186 11.66 4.64 9.53
CA MET A 186 11.22 5.71 10.44
C MET A 186 12.38 6.26 11.26
N ASP A 187 13.25 5.39 11.79
CA ASP A 187 14.44 5.82 12.52
C ASP A 187 15.38 6.67 11.64
N ARG A 188 15.65 6.23 10.41
CA ARG A 188 16.50 6.98 9.47
C ARG A 188 15.91 8.34 9.07
N LEU A 189 14.62 8.39 8.77
CA LEU A 189 13.93 9.64 8.41
C LEU A 189 13.89 10.61 9.61
N ALA A 190 13.73 10.10 10.83
CA ALA A 190 13.76 10.89 12.04
C ALA A 190 15.16 11.46 12.36
N VAL A 191 16.22 10.71 12.07
CA VAL A 191 17.61 11.19 12.22
C VAL A 191 17.96 12.23 11.14
N GLY A 192 17.44 12.07 9.92
CA GLY A 192 17.68 12.98 8.80
C GLY A 192 16.78 14.22 8.75
N SER A 193 15.89 14.42 9.74
CA SER A 193 14.98 15.57 9.81
C SER A 193 15.53 16.63 10.77
N ASP A 194 15.60 17.87 10.31
CA ASP A 194 15.98 19.04 11.13
C ASP A 194 14.80 19.60 11.95
N ASP A 195 13.56 19.20 11.64
CA ASP A 195 12.37 19.58 12.42
C ASP A 195 12.13 18.59 13.58
N ASP A 196 12.30 19.07 14.81
CA ASP A 196 12.11 18.31 16.04
C ASP A 196 10.67 17.81 16.26
N LEU A 197 9.66 18.59 15.83
CA LEU A 197 8.26 18.17 15.91
C LEU A 197 8.01 17.03 14.93
N PHE A 198 8.51 17.17 13.71
CA PHE A 198 8.35 16.14 12.69
C PHE A 198 9.11 14.85 13.04
N LYS A 199 10.29 14.97 13.64
CA LYS A 199 11.04 13.85 14.21
C LYS A 199 10.22 13.07 15.25
N LYS A 200 9.55 13.79 16.17
CA LYS A 200 8.64 13.17 17.15
C LYS A 200 7.46 12.48 16.49
N ASP A 201 6.90 13.07 15.43
CA ASP A 201 5.81 12.48 14.65
C ASP A 201 6.24 11.16 13.97
N LEU A 202 7.45 11.09 13.39
CA LEU A 202 8.00 9.87 12.78
C LEU A 202 8.23 8.76 13.81
N LEU A 203 8.79 9.09 14.97
CA LEU A 203 8.96 8.12 16.06
C LEU A 203 7.61 7.65 16.61
N SER A 204 6.64 8.57 16.74
CA SER A 204 5.26 8.24 17.13
C SER A 204 4.61 7.28 16.14
N VAL A 205 4.82 7.47 14.84
CA VAL A 205 4.36 6.55 13.79
C VAL A 205 4.97 5.15 13.96
N LYS A 206 6.28 5.06 14.22
CA LYS A 206 6.95 3.79 14.52
C LYS A 206 6.32 3.09 15.73
N TYR A 207 6.12 3.79 16.84
CA TYR A 207 5.54 3.20 18.05
C TYR A 207 4.09 2.76 17.86
N LYS A 208 3.29 3.53 17.12
CA LYS A 208 1.91 3.15 16.77
C LYS A 208 1.86 1.89 15.93
N TRP A 209 2.82 1.72 15.01
CA TRP A 209 2.93 0.50 14.22
C TRP A 209 3.30 -0.70 15.10
N GLN A 210 4.33 -0.57 15.94
CA GLN A 210 4.74 -1.62 16.88
C GLN A 210 3.58 -2.06 17.79
N PHE A 211 2.74 -1.13 18.23
CA PHE A 211 1.58 -1.44 19.06
C PHE A 211 0.57 -2.39 18.40
N VAL A 212 0.45 -2.39 17.06
CA VAL A 212 -0.45 -3.29 16.33
C VAL A 212 0.28 -4.41 15.60
N GLU A 213 1.61 -4.47 15.70
CA GLU A 213 2.48 -5.36 14.93
C GLU A 213 2.17 -6.84 15.18
N ASP A 214 1.99 -7.25 16.43
CA ASP A 214 1.73 -8.65 16.79
C ASP A 214 0.43 -9.18 16.16
N SER A 215 -0.58 -8.32 16.04
CA SER A 215 -1.84 -8.66 15.35
C SER A 215 -1.62 -8.86 13.85
N LEU A 216 -0.69 -8.12 13.26
CA LEU A 216 -0.44 -8.07 11.82
C LEU A 216 0.53 -9.13 11.33
N VAL A 217 1.57 -9.42 12.12
CA VAL A 217 2.66 -10.35 11.75
C VAL A 217 2.33 -11.77 12.21
N GLY A 218 1.84 -11.93 13.44
CA GLY A 218 1.52 -13.24 14.02
C GLY A 218 0.10 -13.71 13.73
N TYR A 219 -0.74 -12.88 13.10
CA TYR A 219 -2.19 -13.08 12.98
C TYR A 219 -2.82 -13.51 14.32
N SER A 220 -2.39 -12.85 15.41
CA SER A 220 -2.73 -13.28 16.77
C SER A 220 -4.24 -13.43 16.96
N GLN A 221 -4.64 -14.35 17.86
CA GLN A 221 -6.05 -14.70 18.12
C GLN A 221 -6.93 -13.47 18.47
N ASN A 222 -6.33 -12.37 18.93
CA ASN A 222 -7.00 -11.10 19.18
C ASN A 222 -7.13 -10.27 17.89
N ARG A 223 -8.14 -10.61 17.09
CA ARG A 223 -8.52 -9.97 15.82
C ARG A 223 -9.01 -8.52 16.01
N ALA A 224 -8.10 -7.61 16.33
CA ALA A 224 -8.39 -6.21 16.63
C ALA A 224 -8.61 -5.37 15.36
N TYR A 225 -9.56 -5.78 14.50
CA TYR A 225 -9.81 -5.20 13.18
C TYR A 225 -9.95 -3.67 13.19
N PHE A 226 -10.81 -3.15 14.06
CA PHE A 226 -11.05 -1.71 14.16
C PHE A 226 -9.82 -0.94 14.65
N LEU A 227 -9.06 -1.53 15.56
CA LEU A 227 -7.83 -0.94 16.07
C LEU A 227 -6.78 -0.84 14.98
N VAL A 228 -6.54 -1.94 14.24
CA VAL A 228 -5.64 -1.96 13.09
C VAL A 228 -6.06 -0.93 12.04
N TYR A 229 -7.35 -0.87 11.70
CA TYR A 229 -7.87 0.08 10.72
C TYR A 229 -7.72 1.54 11.17
N ALA A 230 -7.96 1.83 12.45
CA ALA A 230 -7.77 3.16 13.00
C ALA A 230 -6.29 3.56 13.02
N THR A 231 -5.42 2.66 13.49
CA THR A 231 -3.98 2.88 13.58
C THR A 231 -3.36 3.15 12.22
N LYS A 232 -3.65 2.32 11.19
CA LYS A 232 -3.10 2.55 9.84
C LYS A 232 -3.54 3.89 9.26
N LYS A 233 -4.77 4.34 9.55
CA LYS A 233 -5.25 5.67 9.11
C LYS A 233 -4.53 6.82 9.79
N VAL A 234 -4.24 6.70 11.08
CA VAL A 234 -3.45 7.71 11.81
C VAL A 234 -2.03 7.78 11.24
N ILE A 235 -1.40 6.62 11.03
CA ILE A 235 -0.06 6.55 10.42
C ILE A 235 -0.06 7.19 9.03
N ALA A 236 -0.99 6.80 8.15
CA ALA A 236 -1.09 7.36 6.79
C ALA A 236 -1.33 8.88 6.80
N LYS A 237 -2.10 9.40 7.76
CA LYS A 237 -2.31 10.84 7.92
C LYS A 237 -1.02 11.56 8.30
N THR A 238 -0.23 11.02 9.23
CA THR A 238 1.05 11.61 9.63
C THR A 238 2.05 11.54 8.48
N LEU A 239 2.15 10.40 7.80
CA LEU A 239 3.08 10.21 6.69
C LEU A 239 2.72 11.01 5.43
N GLY A 240 1.44 11.40 5.29
CA GLY A 240 0.97 12.24 4.19
C GLY A 240 1.20 13.75 4.39
N ARG A 241 1.75 14.18 5.53
CA ARG A 241 2.09 15.59 5.79
C ARG A 241 3.46 15.92 5.20
N GLN A 242 3.58 17.12 4.66
CA GLN A 242 4.89 17.70 4.33
C GLN A 242 5.53 18.29 5.59
N PRO A 243 6.87 18.25 5.76
CA PRO A 243 7.54 18.84 6.93
C PRO A 243 7.15 20.31 7.14
N SER A 244 7.08 21.09 6.05
CA SER A 244 6.68 22.50 6.07
C SER A 244 5.25 22.77 6.55
N GLN A 245 4.35 21.79 6.47
CA GLN A 245 2.96 21.92 6.93
C GLN A 245 2.82 21.74 8.44
N ILE A 246 3.81 21.14 9.10
CA ILE A 246 3.78 20.86 10.53
C ILE A 246 4.09 22.13 11.30
N SER A 247 5.11 22.88 10.89
CA SER A 247 5.50 24.15 11.50
C SER A 247 4.42 25.25 11.36
N SER A 248 3.61 25.22 10.30
CA SER A 248 2.54 26.20 10.05
C SER A 248 1.19 25.87 10.72
N SER A 249 1.01 24.66 11.25
CA SER A 249 -0.28 24.23 11.84
C SER A 249 -0.47 24.66 13.29
N GLN A 250 0.48 25.42 13.85
CA GLN A 250 0.50 25.87 15.25
C GLN A 250 0.88 27.35 15.43
N MET A 251 0.90 28.14 14.35
CA MET A 251 0.87 29.61 14.41
C MET A 251 -0.54 30.09 14.06
#